data_AF-A0A317G4F1-F1
#
_entry.id   AF-A0A317G4F1-F1
#
_cell.length_a   1.000
_cell.length_b   1.000
_cell.length_c   1.000
_cell.angle_alpha   90.00
_cell.angle_beta   90.00
_cell.angle_gamma   90.00
#
_symmetry.space_group_name_H-M   'P 1'
#
loop_
_entity.id
_entity.type
_entity.pdbx_description
1 polymer ?
#
loop_
_entity_poly.entity_id
_entity_poly.type
_entity_poly.pdbx_seq_one_letter_code
_entity_poly.pdbx_strand_id
1 'polypeptide(L)'
;MGFENVCKSLNVYFSNNKILAPLQVFALPGTMVCAALLIISSIPGVSLGWFVSIVSVLFYLFFIMLLGTENFLMIAVALGLKAGESLVDELVDIFKYNFFSWSALVYIVVFGFLAYLAYMKSIQK
;
A
#
# COMPACT_ATOMS: atom_id res chain seq x y z
N MET A 1 6.46 10.15 -16.79
CA MET A 1 7.91 9.89 -16.92
C MET A 1 8.61 9.67 -15.56
N GLY A 2 8.20 10.32 -14.45
CA GLY A 2 8.87 10.14 -13.15
C GLY A 2 8.61 8.79 -12.45
N PHE A 3 7.34 8.40 -12.27
CA PHE A 3 6.98 7.19 -11.49
C PHE A 3 7.55 5.89 -12.08
N GLU A 4 7.60 5.77 -13.41
CA GLU A 4 8.18 4.63 -14.11
C GLU A 4 9.70 4.56 -13.92
N ASN A 5 10.39 5.70 -13.97
CA ASN A 5 11.82 5.75 -13.69
C ASN A 5 12.12 5.34 -12.24
N VAL A 6 11.27 5.73 -11.28
CA VAL A 6 11.39 5.28 -9.88
C VAL A 6 11.24 3.76 -9.79
N CYS A 7 10.20 3.18 -10.41
CA CYS A 7 10.00 1.73 -10.41
C CYS A 7 11.19 0.99 -11.04
N LYS A 8 11.71 1.47 -12.18
CA LYS A 8 12.89 0.91 -12.85
C LYS A 8 14.15 1.01 -12.01
N SER A 9 14.39 2.15 -11.36
CA SER A 9 15.53 2.32 -10.46
C SER A 9 15.45 1.39 -9.25
N LEU A 10 14.25 1.20 -8.68
CA LEU A 10 14.05 0.22 -7.59
C LEU A 10 14.27 -1.22 -8.07
N ASN A 11 13.79 -1.55 -9.27
CA ASN A 11 13.98 -2.87 -9.86
C ASN A 11 15.48 -3.20 -9.97
N VAL A 12 16.27 -2.28 -10.55
CA VAL A 12 17.74 -2.42 -10.65
C VAL A 12 18.40 -2.55 -9.27
N TYR A 13 17.92 -1.80 -8.28
CA TYR A 13 18.45 -1.89 -6.92
C TYR A 13 18.17 -3.26 -6.27
N PHE A 14 16.96 -3.80 -6.43
CA PHE A 14 16.60 -5.09 -5.87
C PHE A 14 17.24 -6.27 -6.61
N SER A 15 17.31 -6.21 -7.94
CA SER A 15 17.92 -7.25 -8.75
C SER A 15 19.42 -7.40 -8.50
N ASN A 16 20.11 -6.30 -8.18
CA ASN A 16 21.55 -6.32 -7.86
C ASN A 16 21.85 -6.82 -6.44
N ASN A 17 20.85 -6.95 -5.57
CA ASN A 17 21.02 -7.37 -4.18
C ASN A 17 20.61 -8.84 -3.98
N LYS A 18 21.58 -9.69 -3.63
CA LYS A 18 21.38 -11.15 -3.43
C LYS A 18 20.32 -11.52 -2.38
N ILE A 19 20.07 -10.64 -1.42
CA ILE A 19 19.09 -10.86 -0.34
C ILE A 19 17.69 -10.34 -0.73
N LEU A 20 17.62 -9.23 -1.46
CA LEU A 20 16.35 -8.55 -1.77
C LEU A 20 15.68 -9.15 -3.01
N ALA A 21 16.45 -9.66 -3.98
CA ALA A 21 15.94 -10.32 -5.17
C ALA A 21 14.98 -11.49 -4.89
N PRO A 22 15.30 -12.48 -4.01
CA PRO A 22 14.35 -13.54 -3.69
C PRO A 22 13.15 -13.04 -2.89
N LEU A 23 13.33 -12.00 -2.05
CA LEU A 23 12.25 -11.41 -1.27
C LEU A 23 11.22 -10.68 -2.15
N GLN A 24 11.65 -10.15 -3.29
CA GLN A 24 10.81 -9.45 -4.24
C GLN A 24 9.70 -10.34 -4.84
N VAL A 25 9.94 -11.66 -4.96
CA VAL A 25 8.92 -12.63 -5.39
C VAL A 25 7.76 -12.70 -4.38
N PHE A 26 8.06 -12.51 -3.09
CA PHE A 26 7.08 -12.46 -2.02
C PHE A 26 6.45 -11.08 -1.80
N ALA A 27 6.94 -10.04 -2.49
CA ALA A 27 6.44 -8.68 -2.31
C ALA A 27 4.93 -8.59 -2.60
N LEU A 28 4.47 -9.23 -3.66
CA LEU A 28 3.06 -9.21 -4.08
C LEU A 28 2.14 -9.92 -3.06
N PRO A 29 2.34 -11.21 -2.73
CA PRO A 29 1.53 -11.87 -1.71
C PRO A 29 1.68 -11.22 -0.33
N GLY A 30 2.90 -10.78 0.04
CA GLY A 30 3.18 -10.10 1.30
C GLY A 30 2.40 -8.78 1.44
N THR A 31 2.40 -7.95 0.40
CA THR A 31 1.66 -6.67 0.40
C THR A 31 0.16 -6.92 0.52
N MET A 32 -0.39 -7.90 -0.20
CA MET A 32 -1.82 -8.22 -0.16
C MET A 32 -2.26 -8.75 1.21
N VAL A 33 -1.49 -9.68 1.80
CA VAL A 33 -1.78 -10.23 3.13
C VAL A 33 -1.69 -9.14 4.20
N CYS A 34 -0.67 -8.29 4.15
CA CYS A 34 -0.53 -7.20 5.10
C CYS A 34 -1.66 -6.17 4.95
N ALA A 35 -2.02 -5.79 3.72
CA ALA A 35 -3.14 -4.89 3.46
C ALA A 35 -4.46 -5.44 4.00
N ALA A 36 -4.74 -6.73 3.76
CA ALA A 36 -5.94 -7.39 4.29
C ALA A 36 -5.96 -7.38 5.82
N LEU A 37 -4.83 -7.66 6.47
CA LEU A 37 -4.71 -7.62 7.93
C LEU A 37 -4.92 -6.20 8.49
N LEU A 38 -4.42 -5.16 7.81
CA LEU A 38 -4.63 -3.77 8.21
C LEU A 38 -6.10 -3.37 8.10
N ILE A 39 -6.78 -3.77 7.03
CA ILE A 39 -8.23 -3.55 6.87
C ILE A 39 -9.04 -4.28 7.94
N ILE A 40 -8.67 -5.52 8.28
CA ILE A 40 -9.33 -6.26 9.37
C ILE A 40 -9.10 -5.57 10.72
N SER A 41 -7.91 -5.00 10.94
CA SER A 41 -7.58 -4.30 12.18
C SER A 41 -8.29 -2.97 12.37
N SER A 42 -8.75 -2.35 11.28
CA SER A 42 -9.54 -1.11 11.30
C SER A 42 -11.03 -1.35 11.54
N ILE A 43 -11.48 -2.62 11.58
CA ILE A 43 -12.87 -2.97 11.93
C ILE A 43 -13.10 -2.75 13.43
N PRO A 44 -14.12 -1.97 13.83
CA PRO A 44 -14.40 -1.70 15.23
C PRO A 44 -14.71 -3.01 15.98
N GLY A 45 -13.92 -3.26 17.04
CA GLY A 45 -14.04 -4.46 17.88
C GLY A 45 -12.93 -5.49 17.67
N VAL A 46 -12.11 -5.35 16.62
CA VAL A 46 -10.94 -6.20 16.38
C VAL A 46 -9.69 -5.41 16.77
N SER A 47 -9.07 -5.76 17.91
CA SER A 47 -7.80 -5.15 18.32
C SER A 47 -6.66 -6.14 18.15
N LEU A 48 -5.80 -5.87 17.16
CA LEU A 48 -4.53 -6.58 16.98
C LEU A 48 -3.38 -5.91 17.77
N GLY A 49 -3.65 -4.78 18.44
CA GLY A 49 -2.68 -4.10 19.31
C GLY A 49 -1.32 -3.85 18.63
N TRP A 50 -0.22 -4.23 19.30
CA TRP A 50 1.15 -4.07 18.80
C TRP A 50 1.43 -4.82 17.48
N PHE A 51 0.63 -5.84 17.16
CA PHE A 51 0.78 -6.60 15.92
C PHE A 51 0.46 -5.74 14.69
N VAL A 52 -0.45 -4.76 14.80
CA VAL A 52 -0.77 -3.81 13.72
C VAL A 52 0.45 -3.00 13.31
N SER A 53 1.27 -2.58 14.27
CA SER A 53 2.50 -1.82 13.99
C SER A 53 3.50 -2.65 13.18
N ILE A 54 3.64 -3.94 13.49
CA ILE A 54 4.52 -4.85 12.76
C ILE A 54 3.99 -5.07 11.34
N VAL A 55 2.69 -5.35 11.21
CA VAL A 55 2.05 -5.53 9.90
C VAL A 55 2.18 -4.27 9.05
N SER A 56 2.06 -3.07 9.64
CA SER A 56 2.25 -1.80 8.93
C SER A 56 3.67 -1.65 8.40
N VAL A 57 4.69 -1.96 9.21
CA VAL A 57 6.10 -1.90 8.76
C VAL A 57 6.35 -2.91 7.64
N LEU A 58 5.84 -4.13 7.79
CA LEU A 58 5.95 -5.17 6.76
C LEU A 58 5.21 -4.76 5.47
N PHE A 59 4.04 -4.15 5.57
CA PHE A 59 3.30 -3.63 4.43
C PHE A 59 4.15 -2.63 3.65
N TYR A 60 4.74 -1.62 4.30
CA TYR A 60 5.58 -0.64 3.60
C TYR A 60 6.82 -1.28 2.97
N LEU A 61 7.45 -2.24 3.66
CA LEU A 61 8.62 -2.94 3.13
C LEU A 61 8.27 -3.73 1.85
N PHE A 62 7.19 -4.53 1.90
CA PHE A 62 6.74 -5.29 0.73
C PHE A 62 6.18 -4.39 -0.36
N PHE A 63 5.54 -3.27 -0.01
CA PHE A 63 5.05 -2.29 -0.97
C PHE A 63 6.19 -1.64 -1.76
N ILE A 64 7.28 -1.22 -1.09
CA ILE A 64 8.45 -0.67 -1.76
C ILE A 64 9.07 -1.73 -2.70
N MET A 65 9.13 -2.99 -2.27
CA MET A 65 9.58 -4.09 -3.13
C MET A 65 8.64 -4.32 -4.33
N LEU A 66 7.32 -4.20 -4.12
CA LEU A 66 6.31 -4.33 -5.17
C LEU A 66 6.47 -3.25 -6.25
N LEU A 67 6.82 -2.02 -5.87
CA LEU A 67 7.15 -0.95 -6.83
C LEU A 67 8.27 -1.36 -7.78
N GLY A 68 9.27 -2.10 -7.30
CA GLY A 68 10.36 -2.64 -8.12
C GLY A 68 9.95 -3.77 -9.05
N THR A 69 8.76 -4.37 -8.93
CA THR A 69 8.29 -5.44 -9.83
C THR A 69 7.75 -4.91 -11.16
N GLU A 70 7.56 -3.59 -11.27
CA GLU A 70 6.95 -2.92 -12.43
C GLU A 70 5.55 -3.45 -12.79
N ASN A 71 4.91 -4.23 -11.92
CA ASN A 71 3.55 -4.69 -12.09
C ASN A 71 2.57 -3.58 -11.66
N PHE A 72 2.37 -2.61 -12.55
CA PHE A 72 1.56 -1.42 -12.30
C PHE A 72 0.12 -1.72 -11.88
N LEU A 73 -0.47 -2.83 -12.35
CA LEU A 73 -1.80 -3.25 -11.92
C LEU A 73 -1.82 -3.61 -10.43
N MET A 74 -0.84 -4.41 -9.98
CA MET A 74 -0.75 -4.82 -8.59
C MET A 74 -0.37 -3.66 -7.67
N ILE A 75 0.48 -2.75 -8.15
CA ILE A 75 0.80 -1.50 -7.46
C ILE A 75 -0.47 -0.66 -7.28
N ALA A 76 -1.31 -0.55 -8.33
CA ALA A 76 -2.59 0.16 -8.26
C ALA A 76 -3.54 -0.47 -7.22
N VAL A 77 -3.62 -1.80 -7.18
CA VAL A 77 -4.43 -2.52 -6.19
C VAL A 77 -3.91 -2.26 -4.77
N ALA A 78 -2.61 -2.35 -4.53
CA ALA A 78 -2.02 -2.11 -3.21
C ALA A 78 -2.24 -0.66 -2.72
N LEU A 79 -2.05 0.32 -3.61
CA LEU A 79 -2.34 1.73 -3.32
C LEU A 79 -3.83 1.98 -3.08
N GLY A 80 -4.70 1.34 -3.86
CA GLY A 80 -6.15 1.42 -3.69
C GLY A 80 -6.61 0.82 -2.36
N LEU A 81 -6.03 -0.32 -1.95
CA LEU A 81 -6.29 -0.90 -0.64
C LEU A 81 -5.87 0.03 0.49
N LYS A 82 -4.71 0.70 0.38
CA LYS A 82 -4.26 1.66 1.39
C LYS A 82 -5.17 2.88 1.48
N ALA A 83 -5.61 3.41 0.34
CA ALA A 83 -6.59 4.49 0.31
C ALA A 83 -7.94 4.06 0.91
N GLY A 84 -8.36 2.82 0.65
CA GLY A 84 -9.55 2.20 1.24
C GLY A 84 -9.46 2.04 2.76
N GLU A 85 -8.33 1.57 3.27
CA GLU A 85 -8.07 1.50 4.72
C GLU A 85 -8.20 2.89 5.37
N SER A 86 -7.54 3.91 4.80
CA SER A 86 -7.65 5.29 5.32
C SER A 86 -9.06 5.85 5.25
N LEU A 87 -9.87 5.47 4.25
CA LEU A 87 -11.29 5.81 4.18
C LEU A 87 -12.09 5.12 5.30
N VAL A 88 -11.82 3.85 5.57
CA VAL A 88 -12.51 3.09 6.62
C VAL A 88 -12.17 3.66 8.00
N ASP A 89 -10.90 3.94 8.27
CA ASP A 89 -10.46 4.57 9.52
C ASP A 89 -11.17 5.92 9.73
N GLU A 90 -11.19 6.77 8.70
CA GLU A 90 -11.84 8.08 8.77
C GLU A 90 -13.36 7.95 8.99
N LEU A 91 -14.02 6.99 8.33
CA LEU A 91 -15.45 6.73 8.55
C LEU A 91 -15.71 6.28 9.99
N VAL A 92 -14.86 5.39 10.54
CA VAL A 92 -14.97 4.96 11.94
C VAL A 92 -14.78 6.15 12.88
N ASP A 93 -13.82 7.03 12.61
CA ASP A 93 -13.56 8.21 13.44
C ASP A 93 -14.72 9.21 13.41
N ILE A 94 -15.31 9.44 12.25
CA ILE A 94 -16.50 10.29 12.11
C ILE A 94 -17.68 9.69 12.86
N PHE A 95 -18.01 8.41 12.64
CA PHE A 95 -19.22 7.81 13.19
C PHE A 95 -19.12 7.46 14.68
N LYS A 96 -17.91 7.12 15.17
CA LYS A 96 -17.71 6.66 16.54
C LYS A 96 -17.21 7.77 17.46
N TYR A 97 -16.37 8.67 16.95
CA TYR A 97 -15.71 9.70 17.75
C TYR A 97 -16.16 11.13 17.38
N ASN A 98 -17.03 11.30 16.37
CA ASN A 98 -17.43 12.60 15.81
C ASN A 98 -16.21 13.48 15.46
N PHE A 99 -15.12 12.83 15.04
CA PHE A 99 -13.86 13.47 14.72
C PHE A 99 -13.58 13.35 13.24
N PHE A 100 -13.09 14.44 12.64
CA PHE A 100 -12.73 14.48 11.23
C PHE A 100 -11.26 14.87 11.09
N SER A 101 -10.48 14.00 10.46
CA SER A 101 -9.06 14.18 10.28
C SER A 101 -8.73 14.67 8.88
N TRP A 102 -8.31 15.93 8.79
CA TRP A 102 -7.78 16.48 7.54
C TRP A 102 -6.59 15.70 6.99
N SER A 103 -5.78 15.08 7.87
CA SER A 103 -4.63 14.29 7.44
C SER A 103 -5.06 13.01 6.72
N ALA A 104 -6.12 12.33 7.19
CA ALA A 104 -6.66 11.15 6.53
C ALA A 104 -7.18 11.48 5.13
N LEU A 105 -7.86 12.62 4.97
CA LEU A 105 -8.33 13.08 3.67
C LEU A 105 -7.19 13.30 2.68
N VAL A 106 -6.08 13.89 3.12
CA VAL A 106 -4.87 14.02 2.28
C VAL A 106 -4.35 12.65 1.86
N TYR A 107 -4.27 11.68 2.78
CA TYR A 107 -3.83 10.33 2.44
C TYR A 107 -4.74 9.64 1.43
N ILE A 108 -6.05 9.75 1.61
CA ILE A 108 -7.04 9.16 0.69
C ILE A 108 -6.88 9.74 -0.72
N VAL A 109 -6.76 11.07 -0.83
CA VAL A 109 -6.61 11.75 -2.13
C VAL A 109 -5.27 11.40 -2.77
N VAL A 110 -4.16 11.45 -2.02
CA VAL A 110 -2.83 11.17 -2.55
C VAL A 110 -2.69 9.71 -2.98
N PHE A 111 -3.03 8.76 -2.10
CA PHE A 111 -2.93 7.34 -2.44
C PHE A 111 -3.96 6.92 -3.49
N GLY A 112 -5.17 7.48 -3.47
CA GLY A 112 -6.17 7.26 -4.51
C GLY A 112 -5.72 7.78 -5.87
N PHE A 113 -5.09 8.97 -5.91
CA PHE A 113 -4.53 9.52 -7.14
C PHE A 113 -3.35 8.70 -7.66
N LEU A 114 -2.44 8.25 -6.78
CA LEU A 114 -1.35 7.36 -7.15
C LEU A 114 -1.86 6.01 -7.66
N ALA A 115 -2.92 5.46 -7.04
CA ALA A 115 -3.57 4.23 -7.50
C ALA A 115 -4.14 4.41 -8.91
N TYR A 116 -4.82 5.54 -9.16
CA TYR A 116 -5.35 5.87 -10.49
C TYR A 116 -4.25 5.99 -11.54
N LEU A 117 -3.14 6.68 -11.24
CA LEU A 117 -2.01 6.81 -12.15
C LEU A 117 -1.38 5.44 -12.48
N ALA A 118 -1.21 4.59 -11.47
CA ALA A 118 -0.70 3.23 -11.66
C ALA A 118 -1.68 2.39 -12.50
N TYR A 119 -2.99 2.52 -12.26
CA TYR A 119 -4.01 1.81 -13.01
C TYR A 119 -4.06 2.23 -14.49
N MET A 120 -4.07 3.54 -14.76
CA MET A 120 -4.04 4.07 -16.13
C MET A 120 -2.83 3.56 -16.90
N LYS A 121 -1.65 3.51 -16.24
CA LYS A 121 -0.44 2.94 -16.84
C LYS A 121 -0.55 1.43 -17.06
N SER A 122 -1.23 0.69 -16.18
CA SER A 122 -1.45 -0.75 -16.37
C SER A 122 -2.30 -1.09 -17.61
N ILE A 123 -3.18 -0.17 -18.02
CA ILE A 123 -4.05 -0.35 -19.20
C ILE A 123 -3.35 0.11 -20.48
N GLN A 124 -2.52 1.16 -20.41
CA GLN A 124 -1.80 1.74 -21.55
C GLN A 124 -0.51 0.98 -21.93
N LYS A 125 -0.57 -0.36 -22.03
CA LYS A 125 0.55 -1.26 -22.31
C LYS A 125 1.64 -0.67 -23.22
#